data_AF-A0A1I8P3E2-F1
#
_entry.id   AF-A0A1I8P3E2-F1
#
_cell.length_a   1.000
_cell.length_b   1.000
_cell.length_c   1.000
_cell.angle_alpha   90.00
_cell.angle_beta   90.00
_cell.angle_gamma   90.00
#
_symmetry.space_group_name_H-M   'P 1'
#
loop_
_entity.id
_entity.type
_entity.pdbx_description
1 polymer ?
#
loop_
_entity_poly.entity_id
_entity_poly.type
_entity_poly.pdbx_seq_one_letter_code
_entity_poly.pdbx_strand_id
1 'polypeptide(L)'
;MDFIFECFFTDTLEKISRSGLQDRSSRRDVLDHLNAIIGGCSDGHNMRADEVARIAVLSAVRYHRDQKDANGDVCLMGKYHNILYIALRTCWDWGVRDSAVVVVLLEEIYACEKTFERIFLGALFGPNAPHFIAGWRSDFRDQDENTRAMVYFLRHATSLGMTLPVWIARYEQERLVKFIDIPIESCGRSSPLRVALQASAPDLLLILLRYGANPNPPDGGTSAVLALLDKLTENGRNYVFQNVSCLQILLRNIPMIELPFKEWDREPIVYSTRREMFFERYGSLLIDKIITKEQVYGVMSLRHLCRCRIRDLLRNNGQLPDGIDTLRLPRRLQRYIDLMEEIEGPEKKDNDTDDNYPTTSSKAKSKAMRSDAKKPATTMPTTMKTNKPITLRYDEIPTTSLAAAAERAVKALSSTPTILTELAALEELDEPETSGHEVIEEDINEQELEGLNEEDEENEEEEVEEEEKQQQQKHDSSSSPSPPSETNDVPTIIVDKPFAF
;
A
#
# COMPACT_ATOMS: atom_id res chain seq x y z
N MET A 1 -33.12 11.36 13.77
CA MET A 1 -31.71 11.53 13.36
C MET A 1 -31.49 10.81 12.04
N ASP A 2 -31.69 9.49 11.97
CA ASP A 2 -31.62 8.69 10.73
C ASP A 2 -32.42 9.33 9.57
N PHE A 3 -33.68 9.70 9.83
CA PHE A 3 -34.55 10.37 8.85
C PHE A 3 -33.98 11.70 8.29
N ILE A 4 -33.22 12.47 9.08
CA ILE A 4 -32.65 13.75 8.62
C ILE A 4 -31.59 13.48 7.55
N PHE A 5 -30.72 12.49 7.79
CA PHE A 5 -29.66 12.15 6.85
C PHE A 5 -30.21 11.41 5.62
N GLU A 6 -31.25 10.59 5.78
CA GLU A 6 -31.98 10.00 4.66
C GLU A 6 -32.57 11.08 3.74
N CYS A 7 -33.30 12.06 4.31
CA CYS A 7 -33.80 13.19 3.53
C CYS A 7 -32.66 13.98 2.89
N PHE A 8 -31.57 14.23 3.61
CA PHE A 8 -30.43 14.95 3.06
C PHE A 8 -29.86 14.27 1.80
N PHE A 9 -29.58 12.96 1.88
CA PHE A 9 -28.99 12.25 0.75
C PHE A 9 -29.94 12.15 -0.43
N THR A 10 -31.22 11.86 -0.19
CA THR A 10 -32.25 11.84 -1.24
C THR A 10 -32.39 13.21 -1.90
N ASP A 11 -32.69 14.26 -1.12
CA ASP A 11 -32.97 15.60 -1.65
C ASP A 11 -31.75 16.26 -2.32
N THR A 12 -30.54 15.95 -1.84
CA THR A 12 -29.30 16.48 -2.41
C THR A 12 -28.93 15.72 -3.67
N LEU A 13 -28.97 14.39 -3.66
CA LEU A 13 -28.55 13.59 -4.80
C LEU A 13 -29.56 13.61 -5.94
N GLU A 14 -30.87 13.79 -5.70
CA GLU A 14 -31.85 13.98 -6.77
C GLU A 14 -31.53 15.19 -7.65
N LYS A 15 -30.98 16.26 -7.07
CA LYS A 15 -30.66 17.52 -7.77
C LYS A 15 -29.32 17.47 -8.52
N ILE A 16 -28.47 16.50 -8.20
CA ILE A 16 -27.12 16.39 -8.77
C ILE A 16 -27.16 15.44 -9.97
N SER A 17 -26.48 15.80 -11.05
CA SER A 17 -26.32 14.92 -12.22
C SER A 17 -25.54 13.65 -11.86
N ARG A 18 -25.62 12.59 -12.69
CA ARG A 18 -24.93 11.33 -12.39
C ARG A 18 -23.42 11.50 -12.17
N SER A 19 -22.77 12.37 -12.92
CA SER A 19 -21.33 12.69 -12.79
C SER A 19 -21.05 13.84 -11.82
N GLY A 20 -22.06 14.46 -11.21
CA GLY A 20 -21.89 15.70 -10.45
C GLY A 20 -21.05 15.58 -9.17
N LEU A 21 -20.68 14.36 -8.74
CA LEU A 21 -19.73 14.12 -7.64
C LEU A 21 -18.35 13.62 -8.09
N GLN A 22 -18.06 13.64 -9.40
CA GLN A 22 -16.75 13.28 -9.93
C GLN A 22 -15.68 14.32 -9.58
N ASP A 23 -16.06 15.59 -9.56
CA ASP A 23 -15.16 16.68 -9.22
C ASP A 23 -15.03 16.89 -7.72
N ARG A 24 -13.80 17.23 -7.32
CA ARG A 24 -13.46 17.48 -5.91
C ARG A 24 -14.23 18.68 -5.33
N SER A 25 -14.46 19.73 -6.12
CA SER A 25 -15.21 20.91 -5.68
C SER A 25 -16.64 20.52 -5.29
N SER A 26 -17.34 19.82 -6.16
CA SER A 26 -18.72 19.40 -5.93
C SER A 26 -18.85 18.48 -4.72
N ARG A 27 -17.89 17.56 -4.51
CA ARG A 27 -17.86 16.75 -3.28
C ARG A 27 -17.64 17.59 -2.02
N ARG A 28 -16.76 18.60 -2.09
CA ARG A 28 -16.54 19.52 -0.98
C ARG A 28 -17.79 20.33 -0.63
N ASP A 29 -18.53 20.80 -1.63
CA ASP A 29 -19.77 21.54 -1.39
C ASP A 29 -20.81 20.67 -0.65
N VAL A 30 -20.94 19.39 -1.04
CA VAL A 30 -21.81 18.43 -0.34
C VAL A 30 -21.28 18.11 1.06
N LEU A 31 -19.97 17.95 1.21
CA LEU A 31 -19.33 17.72 2.52
C LEU A 31 -19.53 18.89 3.47
N ASP A 32 -19.39 20.13 3.00
CA ASP A 32 -19.57 21.33 3.82
C ASP A 32 -21.02 21.44 4.31
N HIS A 33 -21.99 21.13 3.45
CA HIS A 33 -23.40 21.07 3.85
C HIS A 33 -23.65 19.95 4.86
N LEU A 34 -23.12 18.75 4.63
CA LEU A 34 -23.25 17.62 5.55
C LEU A 34 -22.60 17.93 6.91
N ASN A 35 -21.42 18.55 6.92
CA ASN A 35 -20.71 18.97 8.12
C ASN A 35 -21.51 20.00 8.92
N ALA A 36 -22.18 20.95 8.26
CA ALA A 36 -23.06 21.89 8.92
C ALA A 36 -24.27 21.21 9.57
N ILE A 37 -24.87 20.20 8.92
CA ILE A 37 -25.97 19.41 9.47
C ILE A 37 -25.50 18.59 10.67
N ILE A 38 -24.35 17.91 10.57
CA ILE A 38 -23.78 17.13 11.68
C ILE A 38 -23.52 18.03 12.89
N GLY A 39 -22.91 19.20 12.69
CA GLY A 39 -22.68 20.19 13.75
C GLY A 39 -23.99 20.65 14.40
N GLY A 40 -24.98 21.06 13.59
CA GLY A 40 -26.28 21.50 14.08
C GLY A 40 -27.05 20.41 14.84
N CYS A 41 -27.00 19.16 14.38
CA CYS A 41 -27.61 18.02 15.07
C CYS A 41 -26.88 17.68 16.37
N SER A 42 -25.54 17.77 16.39
CA SER A 42 -24.73 17.54 17.61
C SER A 42 -25.11 18.54 18.70
N ASP A 43 -25.20 19.82 18.35
CA ASP A 43 -25.54 20.90 19.27
C ASP A 43 -27.02 20.83 19.72
N GLY A 44 -27.94 20.61 18.76
CA GLY A 44 -29.38 20.61 19.02
C GLY A 44 -29.87 19.41 19.84
N HIS A 45 -29.24 18.24 19.69
CA HIS A 45 -29.58 17.02 20.43
C HIS A 45 -28.66 16.74 21.61
N ASN A 46 -27.67 17.60 21.88
CA ASN A 46 -26.65 17.40 22.91
C ASN A 46 -25.96 16.02 22.81
N MET A 47 -25.68 15.62 21.57
CA MET A 47 -24.99 14.37 21.25
C MET A 47 -23.55 14.67 20.86
N ARG A 48 -22.66 13.69 21.04
CA ARG A 48 -21.29 13.85 20.58
C ARG A 48 -21.24 13.84 19.05
N ALA A 49 -20.46 14.74 18.47
CA ALA A 49 -20.39 14.86 17.01
C ALA A 49 -19.93 13.56 16.31
N ASP A 50 -19.07 12.77 16.95
CA ASP A 50 -18.65 11.46 16.41
C ASP A 50 -19.80 10.43 16.34
N GLU A 51 -20.78 10.51 17.25
CA GLU A 51 -21.97 9.67 17.23
C GLU A 51 -22.96 10.10 16.15
N VAL A 52 -23.09 11.41 15.91
CA VAL A 52 -23.92 11.96 14.84
C VAL A 52 -23.32 11.64 13.46
N ALA A 53 -22.01 11.83 13.31
CA ALA A 53 -21.28 11.47 12.09
C ALA A 53 -21.39 9.97 11.79
N ARG A 54 -21.36 9.11 12.82
CA ARG A 54 -21.62 7.67 12.66
C ARG A 54 -22.98 7.40 12.02
N ILE A 55 -24.04 8.10 12.46
CA ILE A 55 -25.38 7.95 11.88
C ILE A 55 -25.38 8.42 10.43
N ALA A 56 -24.77 9.58 10.14
CA ALA A 56 -24.66 10.10 8.77
C ALA A 56 -23.96 9.11 7.82
N VAL A 57 -22.86 8.49 8.27
CA VAL A 57 -22.12 7.48 7.50
C VAL A 57 -22.97 6.25 7.23
N LEU A 58 -23.68 5.73 8.24
CA LEU A 58 -24.59 4.59 8.05
C LEU A 58 -25.74 4.92 7.11
N SER A 59 -26.31 6.14 7.18
CA SER A 59 -27.33 6.60 6.24
C SER A 59 -26.81 6.68 4.82
N ALA A 60 -25.55 7.11 4.60
CA ALA A 60 -24.93 7.10 3.28
C ALA A 60 -24.75 5.68 2.72
N VAL A 61 -24.31 4.73 3.55
CA VAL A 61 -24.17 3.32 3.18
C VAL A 61 -25.54 2.70 2.87
N ARG A 62 -26.56 2.96 3.69
CA ARG A 62 -27.94 2.52 3.44
C ARG A 62 -28.47 3.06 2.12
N TYR A 63 -28.32 4.36 1.88
CA TYR A 63 -28.72 4.98 0.62
C TYR A 63 -28.06 4.30 -0.58
N HIS A 64 -26.74 4.05 -0.52
CA HIS A 64 -26.05 3.32 -1.60
C HIS A 64 -26.62 1.91 -1.81
N ARG A 65 -26.85 1.15 -0.72
CA ARG A 65 -27.44 -0.19 -0.79
C ARG A 65 -28.84 -0.17 -1.39
N ASP A 66 -29.71 0.71 -0.92
CA ASP A 66 -31.08 0.80 -1.44
C ASP A 66 -31.10 1.07 -2.96
N GLN A 67 -30.20 1.92 -3.45
CA GLN A 67 -30.06 2.23 -4.89
C GLN A 67 -29.45 1.07 -5.68
N LYS A 68 -28.52 0.33 -5.07
CA LYS A 68 -27.91 -0.87 -5.64
C LYS A 68 -28.93 -2.02 -5.74
N ASP A 69 -29.67 -2.26 -4.66
CA ASP A 69 -30.71 -3.30 -4.57
C ASP A 69 -31.84 -3.01 -5.55
N ALA A 70 -32.27 -1.74 -5.66
CA ALA A 70 -33.23 -1.30 -6.67
C ALA A 70 -32.74 -1.48 -8.12
N ASN A 71 -31.43 -1.60 -8.32
CA ASN A 71 -30.79 -1.82 -9.61
C ASN A 71 -30.28 -3.28 -9.78
N GLY A 72 -30.92 -4.24 -9.10
CA GLY A 72 -30.61 -5.67 -9.24
C GLY A 72 -29.25 -6.06 -8.65
N ASP A 73 -28.92 -5.50 -7.49
CA ASP A 73 -27.64 -5.68 -6.77
C ASP A 73 -26.40 -5.16 -7.51
N VAL A 74 -26.58 -4.33 -8.54
CA VAL A 74 -25.49 -3.71 -9.31
C VAL A 74 -25.38 -2.23 -8.97
N CYS A 75 -24.19 -1.78 -8.60
CA CYS A 75 -23.96 -0.37 -8.25
C CYS A 75 -24.09 0.54 -9.49
N LEU A 76 -24.86 1.62 -9.35
CA LEU A 76 -25.11 2.61 -10.41
C LEU A 76 -23.92 3.55 -10.70
N MET A 77 -22.83 3.46 -9.92
CA MET A 77 -21.64 4.31 -10.05
C MET A 77 -21.95 5.81 -9.96
N GLY A 78 -21.00 6.67 -10.32
CA GLY A 78 -21.18 8.13 -10.31
C GLY A 78 -21.60 8.65 -8.93
N LYS A 79 -22.62 9.51 -8.86
CA LYS A 79 -23.11 10.10 -7.61
C LYS A 79 -23.56 9.06 -6.57
N TYR A 80 -24.13 7.94 -7.02
CA TYR A 80 -24.65 6.89 -6.12
C TYR A 80 -23.53 6.16 -5.41
N HIS A 81 -22.38 6.00 -6.06
CA HIS A 81 -21.19 5.40 -5.47
C HIS A 81 -20.30 6.42 -4.75
N ASN A 82 -20.14 7.61 -5.32
CA ASN A 82 -19.28 8.65 -4.78
C ASN A 82 -19.74 9.19 -3.40
N ILE A 83 -21.00 8.96 -3.03
CA ILE A 83 -21.49 9.19 -1.66
C ILE A 83 -20.69 8.38 -0.62
N LEU A 84 -20.18 7.19 -0.96
CA LEU A 84 -19.35 6.39 -0.05
C LEU A 84 -18.02 7.10 0.25
N TYR A 85 -17.48 7.87 -0.68
CA TYR A 85 -16.28 8.69 -0.46
C TYR A 85 -16.57 9.96 0.34
N ILE A 86 -17.77 10.52 0.22
CA ILE A 86 -18.26 11.58 1.13
C ILE A 86 -18.37 11.01 2.55
N ALA A 87 -18.93 9.81 2.71
CA ALA A 87 -18.99 9.13 4.00
C ALA A 87 -17.59 8.80 4.55
N LEU A 88 -16.66 8.37 3.69
CA LEU A 88 -15.27 8.11 4.05
C LEU A 88 -14.59 9.38 4.58
N ARG A 89 -14.76 10.50 3.87
CA ARG A 89 -14.24 11.79 4.33
C ARG A 89 -14.90 12.24 5.64
N THR A 90 -16.20 12.03 5.79
CA THR A 90 -16.96 12.34 7.02
C THR A 90 -16.46 11.53 8.22
N CYS A 91 -16.15 10.24 8.04
CA CYS A 91 -15.53 9.40 9.06
C CYS A 91 -14.24 10.04 9.60
N TRP A 92 -13.38 10.51 8.70
CA TRP A 92 -12.12 11.14 9.05
C TRP A 92 -12.31 12.50 9.74
N ASP A 93 -13.12 13.39 9.16
CA ASP A 93 -13.29 14.77 9.65
C ASP A 93 -13.86 14.80 11.08
N TRP A 94 -14.76 13.88 11.41
CA TRP A 94 -15.38 13.78 12.73
C TRP A 94 -14.75 12.73 13.64
N GLY A 95 -13.73 12.01 13.17
CA GLY A 95 -13.01 10.98 13.94
C GLY A 95 -13.92 9.90 14.50
N VAL A 96 -14.73 9.26 13.64
CA VAL A 96 -15.68 8.21 14.02
C VAL A 96 -14.94 7.04 14.69
N ARG A 97 -15.19 6.81 15.98
CA ARG A 97 -14.44 5.82 16.78
C ARG A 97 -14.93 4.38 16.61
N ASP A 98 -16.11 4.19 16.03
CA ASP A 98 -16.76 2.89 15.88
C ASP A 98 -16.16 2.14 14.68
N SER A 99 -15.22 1.22 14.95
CA SER A 99 -14.58 0.42 13.90
C SER A 99 -15.55 -0.40 13.08
N ALA A 100 -16.69 -0.83 13.65
CA ALA A 100 -17.65 -1.63 12.90
C ALA A 100 -18.28 -0.81 11.77
N VAL A 101 -18.60 0.45 12.03
CA VAL A 101 -19.16 1.35 11.01
C VAL A 101 -18.14 1.69 9.93
N VAL A 102 -16.88 1.94 10.31
CA VAL A 102 -15.80 2.20 9.35
C VAL A 102 -15.55 0.97 8.47
N VAL A 103 -15.53 -0.24 9.04
CA VAL A 103 -15.34 -1.48 8.27
C VAL A 103 -16.52 -1.75 7.34
N VAL A 104 -17.77 -1.56 7.80
CA VAL A 104 -18.96 -1.69 6.93
C VAL A 104 -18.88 -0.76 5.71
N LEU A 105 -18.41 0.48 5.90
CA LEU A 105 -18.20 1.42 4.80
C LEU A 105 -17.11 0.90 3.83
N LEU A 106 -15.99 0.41 4.35
CA LEU A 106 -14.90 -0.13 3.53
C LEU A 106 -15.32 -1.38 2.76
N GLU A 107 -16.10 -2.27 3.38
CA GLU A 107 -16.67 -3.44 2.72
C GLU A 107 -17.61 -3.04 1.59
N GLU A 108 -18.43 -2.00 1.78
CA GLU A 108 -19.33 -1.48 0.75
C GLU A 108 -18.56 -0.91 -0.45
N ILE A 109 -17.49 -0.13 -0.20
CA ILE A 109 -16.62 0.38 -1.25
C ILE A 109 -15.96 -0.78 -2.01
N TYR A 110 -15.42 -1.75 -1.29
CA TYR A 110 -14.75 -2.90 -1.88
C TYR A 110 -15.68 -3.79 -2.69
N ALA A 111 -16.93 -3.96 -2.25
CA ALA A 111 -17.92 -4.76 -2.96
C ALA A 111 -18.11 -4.26 -4.41
N CYS A 112 -17.97 -2.95 -4.63
CA CYS A 112 -18.10 -2.30 -5.92
C CYS A 112 -16.78 -2.20 -6.70
N GLU A 113 -15.71 -1.74 -6.06
CA GLU A 113 -14.46 -1.39 -6.77
C GLU A 113 -13.42 -2.50 -6.78
N LYS A 114 -13.50 -3.46 -5.84
CA LYS A 114 -12.47 -4.50 -5.61
C LYS A 114 -11.07 -3.94 -5.33
N THR A 115 -10.95 -2.67 -4.95
CA THR A 115 -9.70 -2.01 -4.56
C THR A 115 -9.95 -0.90 -3.55
N PHE A 116 -8.87 -0.35 -2.98
CA PHE A 116 -8.88 0.82 -2.09
C PHE A 116 -7.91 1.91 -2.57
N GLU A 117 -7.58 1.93 -3.86
CA GLU A 117 -6.58 2.83 -4.41
C GLU A 117 -6.83 4.31 -4.08
N ARG A 118 -8.09 4.76 -3.98
CA ARG A 118 -8.41 6.16 -3.62
C ARG A 118 -7.98 6.54 -2.20
N ILE A 119 -7.80 5.57 -1.30
CA ILE A 119 -7.24 5.78 0.05
C ILE A 119 -5.71 5.84 -0.01
N PHE A 120 -5.08 4.98 -0.81
CA PHE A 120 -3.62 4.82 -0.83
C PHE A 120 -2.89 5.79 -1.75
N LEU A 121 -3.41 6.06 -2.95
CA LEU A 121 -2.73 6.88 -3.97
C LEU A 121 -2.43 8.29 -3.47
N GLY A 122 -3.36 8.89 -2.72
CA GLY A 122 -3.18 10.21 -2.15
C GLY A 122 -2.04 10.27 -1.11
N ALA A 123 -1.83 9.17 -0.37
CA ALA A 123 -0.73 9.07 0.60
C ALA A 123 0.61 8.80 -0.12
N LEU A 124 0.60 7.95 -1.16
CA LEU A 124 1.79 7.56 -1.93
C LEU A 124 2.33 8.71 -2.79
N PHE A 125 1.44 9.41 -3.51
CA PHE A 125 1.81 10.36 -4.56
C PHE A 125 1.31 11.79 -4.31
N GLY A 126 0.63 12.04 -3.19
CA GLY A 126 0.03 13.33 -2.87
C GLY A 126 -1.35 13.52 -3.51
N PRO A 127 -2.01 14.67 -3.29
CA PRO A 127 -3.44 14.83 -3.59
C PRO A 127 -3.78 14.99 -5.08
N ASN A 128 -2.80 15.30 -5.93
CA ASN A 128 -3.03 15.61 -7.36
C ASN A 128 -2.74 14.43 -8.28
N ALA A 129 -1.69 13.65 -8.02
CA ALA A 129 -1.31 12.49 -8.82
C ALA A 129 -2.44 11.46 -9.03
N PRO A 130 -3.32 11.17 -8.03
CA PRO A 130 -4.45 10.26 -8.22
C PRO A 130 -5.38 10.65 -9.39
N HIS A 131 -5.45 11.93 -9.75
CA HIS A 131 -6.27 12.38 -10.89
C HIS A 131 -5.71 11.87 -12.23
N PHE A 132 -4.39 11.85 -12.38
CA PHE A 132 -3.72 11.36 -13.58
C PHE A 132 -3.67 9.82 -13.63
N ILE A 133 -3.63 9.17 -12.48
CA ILE A 133 -3.48 7.71 -12.37
C ILE A 133 -4.82 6.99 -12.44
N ALA A 134 -5.85 7.54 -11.79
CA ALA A 134 -7.14 6.88 -11.59
C ALA A 134 -8.34 7.78 -11.90
N GLY A 135 -8.12 8.92 -12.56
CA GLY A 135 -9.18 9.87 -12.92
C GLY A 135 -9.83 10.59 -11.72
N TRP A 136 -9.29 10.41 -10.50
CA TRP A 136 -9.91 10.90 -9.27
C TRP A 136 -8.98 11.75 -8.43
N ARG A 137 -9.39 12.95 -8.03
CA ARG A 137 -8.60 13.79 -7.12
C ARG A 137 -8.92 13.47 -5.66
N SER A 138 -7.89 13.31 -4.83
CA SER A 138 -8.07 13.07 -3.39
C SER A 138 -8.80 14.24 -2.72
N ASP A 139 -9.72 13.92 -1.80
CA ASP A 139 -10.45 14.93 -1.03
C ASP A 139 -9.59 15.57 0.07
N PHE A 140 -8.52 14.89 0.50
CA PHE A 140 -7.56 15.38 1.49
C PHE A 140 -6.64 16.47 0.94
N ARG A 141 -6.31 17.46 1.76
CA ARG A 141 -5.65 18.71 1.38
C ARG A 141 -4.24 18.49 0.85
N ASP A 142 -3.46 17.68 1.56
CA ASP A 142 -2.04 17.48 1.33
C ASP A 142 -1.64 16.01 1.57
N GLN A 143 -0.41 15.64 1.21
CA GLN A 143 0.09 14.26 1.35
C GLN A 143 0.12 13.82 2.83
N ASP A 144 0.38 14.73 3.76
CA ASP A 144 0.39 14.43 5.18
C ASP A 144 -1.00 14.10 5.70
N GLU A 145 -2.03 14.85 5.31
CA GLU A 145 -3.41 14.55 5.65
C GLU A 145 -3.88 13.23 5.04
N ASN A 146 -3.52 12.96 3.78
CA ASN A 146 -3.76 11.64 3.17
C ASN A 146 -3.10 10.52 3.98
N THR A 147 -1.85 10.70 4.40
CA THR A 147 -1.12 9.70 5.19
C THR A 147 -1.80 9.46 6.54
N ARG A 148 -2.21 10.52 7.24
CA ARG A 148 -2.93 10.36 8.51
C ARG A 148 -4.31 9.71 8.33
N ALA A 149 -5.01 10.03 7.25
CA ALA A 149 -6.29 9.40 6.90
C ALA A 149 -6.11 7.91 6.59
N MET A 150 -5.12 7.55 5.77
CA MET A 150 -4.75 6.16 5.52
C MET A 150 -4.48 5.42 6.83
N VAL A 151 -3.69 6.00 7.74
CA VAL A 151 -3.40 5.43 9.07
C VAL A 151 -4.68 5.21 9.90
N TYR A 152 -5.64 6.14 9.83
CA TYR A 152 -6.94 5.99 10.50
C TYR A 152 -7.72 4.79 9.98
N PHE A 153 -7.85 4.64 8.65
CA PHE A 153 -8.55 3.49 8.07
C PHE A 153 -7.82 2.18 8.33
N LEU A 154 -6.48 2.18 8.26
CA LEU A 154 -5.64 1.03 8.64
C LEU A 154 -5.93 0.59 10.08
N ARG A 155 -6.01 1.54 11.02
CA ARG A 155 -6.30 1.22 12.42
C ARG A 155 -7.66 0.55 12.60
N HIS A 156 -8.71 1.10 11.98
CA HIS A 156 -10.06 0.54 12.07
C HIS A 156 -10.13 -0.85 11.43
N ALA A 157 -9.58 -1.01 10.22
CA ALA A 157 -9.54 -2.29 9.51
C ALA A 157 -8.76 -3.36 10.31
N THR A 158 -7.60 -3.01 10.85
CA THR A 158 -6.78 -3.93 11.64
C THR A 158 -7.45 -4.30 12.96
N SER A 159 -8.15 -3.37 13.62
CA SER A 159 -8.83 -3.63 14.90
C SER A 159 -9.90 -4.72 14.83
N LEU A 160 -10.51 -4.92 13.65
CA LEU A 160 -11.49 -5.98 13.38
C LEU A 160 -10.91 -7.11 12.52
N GLY A 161 -9.60 -7.10 12.23
CA GLY A 161 -8.96 -8.14 11.42
C GLY A 161 -9.53 -8.25 10.00
N MET A 162 -9.91 -7.12 9.40
CA MET A 162 -10.60 -7.10 8.10
C MET A 162 -9.78 -7.81 7.01
N THR A 163 -10.40 -8.83 6.40
CA THR A 163 -9.87 -9.55 5.24
C THR A 163 -10.93 -9.65 4.15
N LEU A 164 -10.52 -9.51 2.90
CA LEU A 164 -11.40 -9.50 1.74
C LEU A 164 -10.89 -10.45 0.65
N PRO A 165 -11.78 -11.07 -0.15
CA PRO A 165 -11.39 -11.98 -1.22
C PRO A 165 -10.82 -11.19 -2.40
N VAL A 166 -9.58 -11.49 -2.79
CA VAL A 166 -8.89 -10.92 -3.96
C VAL A 166 -8.44 -12.04 -4.88
N TRP A 167 -8.68 -11.88 -6.18
CA TRP A 167 -8.12 -12.75 -7.21
C TRP A 167 -6.62 -12.50 -7.37
N ILE A 168 -5.81 -13.55 -7.14
CA ILE A 168 -4.36 -13.50 -7.25
C ILE A 168 -3.90 -14.30 -8.45
N ALA A 169 -3.46 -13.60 -9.51
CA ALA A 169 -3.08 -14.20 -10.79
C ALA A 169 -2.04 -15.31 -10.66
N ARG A 170 -0.99 -15.12 -9.85
CA ARG A 170 0.06 -16.13 -9.60
C ARG A 170 -0.49 -17.48 -9.13
N TYR A 171 -1.61 -17.48 -8.42
CA TYR A 171 -2.19 -18.69 -7.82
C TYR A 171 -3.48 -19.13 -8.50
N GLU A 172 -3.93 -18.40 -9.53
CA GLU A 172 -5.18 -18.62 -10.27
C GLU A 172 -6.38 -18.89 -9.35
N GLN A 173 -6.45 -18.18 -8.21
CA GLN A 173 -7.50 -18.39 -7.22
C GLN A 173 -7.76 -17.13 -6.38
N GLU A 174 -8.97 -17.05 -5.82
CA GLU A 174 -9.30 -16.06 -4.80
C GLU A 174 -8.67 -16.42 -3.45
N ARG A 175 -8.11 -15.41 -2.79
CA ARG A 175 -7.58 -15.55 -1.42
C ARG A 175 -8.04 -14.40 -0.55
N LEU A 176 -8.25 -14.70 0.72
CA LEU A 176 -8.51 -13.67 1.72
C LEU A 176 -7.21 -12.93 2.02
N VAL A 177 -7.18 -11.64 1.68
CA VAL A 177 -6.07 -10.74 1.95
C VAL A 177 -6.52 -9.62 2.88
N LYS A 178 -5.58 -9.08 3.64
CA LYS A 178 -5.87 -7.98 4.59
C LYS A 178 -6.10 -6.69 3.83
N PHE A 179 -6.89 -5.79 4.40
CA PHE A 179 -7.12 -4.44 3.87
C PHE A 179 -5.84 -3.74 3.37
N ILE A 180 -4.75 -3.82 4.13
CA ILE A 180 -3.46 -3.20 3.82
C ILE A 180 -2.71 -3.83 2.63
N ASP A 181 -3.02 -5.07 2.30
CA ASP A 181 -2.35 -5.84 1.24
C ASP A 181 -3.18 -5.91 -0.05
N ILE A 182 -4.37 -5.29 -0.09
CA ILE A 182 -5.23 -5.28 -1.28
C ILE A 182 -4.55 -4.50 -2.41
N PRO A 183 -4.40 -5.10 -3.60
CA PRO A 183 -3.78 -4.46 -4.75
C PRO A 183 -4.38 -3.12 -5.17
N ILE A 184 -3.51 -2.25 -5.67
CA ILE A 184 -3.87 -0.99 -6.35
C ILE A 184 -3.99 -1.30 -7.84
N GLU A 185 -5.21 -1.26 -8.38
CA GLU A 185 -5.51 -1.66 -9.77
C GLU A 185 -4.72 -0.80 -10.77
N SER A 186 -4.77 0.53 -10.61
CA SER A 186 -4.06 1.50 -11.45
C SER A 186 -2.52 1.42 -11.39
N CYS A 187 -1.95 0.68 -10.44
CA CYS A 187 -0.50 0.46 -10.30
C CYS A 187 -0.12 -0.99 -10.64
N GLY A 188 -0.73 -1.54 -11.70
CA GLY A 188 -0.45 -2.88 -12.19
C GLY A 188 -0.79 -3.98 -11.17
N ARG A 189 -1.86 -3.79 -10.39
CA ARG A 189 -2.28 -4.69 -9.29
C ARG A 189 -1.16 -4.97 -8.27
N SER A 190 -0.28 -4.00 -8.05
CA SER A 190 0.76 -4.07 -7.02
C SER A 190 0.18 -3.80 -5.63
N SER A 191 0.71 -4.45 -4.60
CA SER A 191 0.37 -4.13 -3.21
C SER A 191 0.81 -2.71 -2.83
N PRO A 192 0.13 -2.02 -1.88
CA PRO A 192 0.54 -0.70 -1.42
C PRO A 192 1.99 -0.66 -0.92
N LEU A 193 2.47 -1.75 -0.31
CA LEU A 193 3.86 -1.88 0.12
C LEU A 193 4.84 -1.86 -1.07
N ARG A 194 4.54 -2.60 -2.15
CA ARG A 194 5.39 -2.61 -3.35
C ARG A 194 5.41 -1.23 -4.03
N VAL A 195 4.27 -0.56 -4.11
CA VAL A 195 4.20 0.79 -4.68
C VAL A 195 5.00 1.79 -3.85
N ALA A 196 4.98 1.69 -2.51
CA ALA A 196 5.83 2.51 -1.63
C ALA A 196 7.34 2.27 -1.88
N LEU A 197 7.74 1.03 -2.17
CA LEU A 197 9.12 0.68 -2.54
C LEU A 197 9.52 1.27 -3.90
N GLN A 198 8.64 1.16 -4.90
CA GLN A 198 8.86 1.73 -6.24
C GLN A 198 8.99 3.25 -6.18
N ALA A 199 8.15 3.92 -5.39
CA ALA A 199 8.19 5.35 -5.13
C ALA A 199 9.35 5.81 -4.22
N SER A 200 10.18 4.89 -3.72
CA SER A 200 11.30 5.19 -2.81
C SER A 200 10.85 5.97 -1.57
N ALA A 201 9.73 5.56 -0.95
CA ALA A 201 9.10 6.24 0.18
C ALA A 201 9.30 5.47 1.51
N PRO A 202 10.44 5.64 2.21
CA PRO A 202 10.76 4.88 3.41
C PRO A 202 9.78 5.11 4.57
N ASP A 203 9.24 6.33 4.71
CA ASP A 203 8.31 6.66 5.80
C ASP A 203 6.98 5.91 5.64
N LEU A 204 6.43 5.88 4.42
CA LEU A 204 5.22 5.13 4.11
C LEU A 204 5.45 3.63 4.21
N LEU A 205 6.60 3.13 3.74
CA LEU A 205 6.99 1.74 3.91
C LEU A 205 7.02 1.34 5.39
N LEU A 206 7.62 2.17 6.25
CA LEU A 206 7.67 1.93 7.69
C LEU A 206 6.26 1.90 8.28
N ILE A 207 5.39 2.85 7.92
CA ILE A 207 3.99 2.87 8.37
C ILE A 207 3.27 1.58 7.96
N LEU A 208 3.36 1.19 6.68
CA LEU A 208 2.68 0.00 6.17
C LEU A 208 3.15 -1.27 6.90
N LEU A 209 4.47 -1.44 7.06
CA LEU A 209 5.03 -2.58 7.80
C LEU A 209 4.65 -2.56 9.28
N ARG A 210 4.57 -1.39 9.93
CA ARG A 210 4.11 -1.25 11.32
C ARG A 210 2.65 -1.64 11.48
N TYR A 211 1.80 -1.36 10.50
CA TYR A 211 0.39 -1.79 10.45
C TYR A 211 0.20 -3.24 9.95
N GLY A 212 1.29 -3.96 9.69
CA GLY A 212 1.24 -5.38 9.41
C GLY A 212 1.12 -5.74 7.93
N ALA A 213 1.51 -4.85 7.00
CA ALA A 213 1.70 -5.21 5.60
C ALA A 213 2.64 -6.42 5.48
N ASN A 214 2.37 -7.27 4.49
CA ASN A 214 3.20 -8.43 4.21
C ASN A 214 4.52 -7.98 3.53
N PRO A 215 5.70 -8.25 4.11
CA PRO A 215 6.98 -7.88 3.50
C PRO A 215 7.23 -8.60 2.17
N ASN A 216 6.56 -9.73 1.93
CA ASN A 216 6.55 -10.46 0.66
C ASN A 216 5.10 -10.55 0.17
N PRO A 217 4.56 -9.46 -0.41
CA PRO A 217 3.16 -9.38 -0.78
C PRO A 217 2.81 -10.44 -1.83
N PRO A 218 1.59 -11.01 -1.81
CA PRO A 218 1.18 -12.05 -2.74
C PRO A 218 0.71 -11.47 -4.09
N ASP A 219 1.23 -10.31 -4.50
CA ASP A 219 0.81 -9.56 -5.70
C ASP A 219 1.41 -10.10 -7.02
N GLY A 220 1.90 -11.34 -7.01
CA GLY A 220 2.44 -12.03 -8.18
C GLY A 220 3.81 -11.54 -8.66
N GLY A 221 4.30 -10.39 -8.19
CA GLY A 221 5.61 -9.85 -8.57
C GLY A 221 6.80 -10.60 -7.96
N THR A 222 8.01 -10.28 -8.46
CA THR A 222 9.28 -10.70 -7.85
C THR A 222 9.33 -10.32 -6.37
N SER A 223 10.07 -11.07 -5.54
CA SER A 223 10.26 -10.73 -4.12
C SER A 223 10.57 -9.24 -3.95
N ALA A 224 9.85 -8.56 -3.05
CA ALA A 224 9.98 -7.12 -2.83
C ALA A 224 11.41 -6.72 -2.47
N VAL A 225 12.11 -7.59 -1.72
CA VAL A 225 13.52 -7.38 -1.38
C VAL A 225 14.38 -7.45 -2.63
N LEU A 226 14.22 -8.48 -3.46
CA LEU A 226 15.04 -8.66 -4.67
C LEU A 226 14.84 -7.52 -5.67
N ALA A 227 13.60 -7.08 -5.87
CA ALA A 227 13.31 -5.92 -6.73
C ALA A 227 14.05 -4.66 -6.24
N LEU A 228 14.18 -4.48 -4.93
CA LEU A 228 14.94 -3.36 -4.38
C LEU A 228 16.46 -3.56 -4.47
N LEU A 229 16.95 -4.79 -4.35
CA LEU A 229 18.36 -5.10 -4.58
C LEU A 229 18.76 -4.79 -6.01
N ASP A 230 17.94 -5.20 -6.99
CA ASP A 230 18.15 -4.90 -8.41
C ASP A 230 18.23 -3.39 -8.64
N LYS A 231 17.25 -2.64 -8.12
CA LYS A 231 17.20 -1.17 -8.18
C LYS A 231 18.43 -0.49 -7.58
N LEU A 232 19.02 -1.07 -6.53
CA LEU A 232 20.24 -0.54 -5.92
C LEU A 232 21.48 -0.82 -6.77
N THR A 233 21.50 -1.94 -7.49
CA THR A 233 22.62 -2.31 -8.37
C THR A 233 22.60 -1.65 -9.74
N GLU A 234 21.44 -1.17 -10.21
CA GLU A 234 21.28 -0.49 -11.52
C GLU A 234 22.26 0.69 -11.70
N ASN A 235 22.48 1.47 -10.65
CA ASN A 235 23.39 2.63 -10.67
C ASN A 235 24.81 2.30 -10.20
N GLY A 236 25.20 1.01 -10.25
CA GLY A 236 26.50 0.54 -9.76
C GLY A 236 26.65 0.71 -8.26
N ARG A 237 27.65 1.48 -7.81
CA ARG A 237 27.90 1.77 -6.38
C ARG A 237 27.35 3.13 -5.92
N ASN A 238 26.52 3.79 -6.74
CA ASN A 238 25.88 5.06 -6.37
C ASN A 238 24.47 4.80 -5.81
N TYR A 239 24.41 4.48 -4.51
CA TYR A 239 23.17 4.08 -3.87
C TYR A 239 22.33 5.28 -3.44
N VAL A 240 21.11 5.36 -3.96
CA VAL A 240 20.12 6.37 -3.52
C VAL A 240 19.75 6.08 -2.06
N PHE A 241 19.94 7.07 -1.18
CA PHE A 241 19.73 6.94 0.27
C PHE A 241 18.33 6.42 0.63
N GLN A 242 17.29 6.87 -0.09
CA GLN A 242 15.92 6.43 0.13
C GLN A 242 15.75 4.94 -0.15
N ASN A 243 16.39 4.40 -1.20
CA ASN A 243 16.34 2.96 -1.51
C ASN A 243 17.08 2.14 -0.45
N VAL A 244 18.23 2.62 0.03
CA VAL A 244 18.97 1.98 1.13
C VAL A 244 18.12 1.98 2.41
N SER A 245 17.45 3.09 2.72
CA SER A 245 16.54 3.20 3.86
C SER A 245 15.37 2.23 3.76
N CYS A 246 14.74 2.15 2.58
CA CYS A 246 13.69 1.16 2.31
C CYS A 246 14.19 -0.27 2.52
N LEU A 247 15.41 -0.59 2.05
CA LEU A 247 16.01 -1.91 2.20
C LEU A 247 16.22 -2.22 3.67
N GLN A 248 16.85 -1.32 4.42
CA GLN A 248 17.08 -1.51 5.84
C GLN A 248 15.76 -1.74 6.59
N ILE A 249 14.71 -0.97 6.31
CA ILE A 249 13.39 -1.16 6.93
C ILE A 249 12.78 -2.53 6.58
N LEU A 250 12.90 -2.95 5.32
CA LEU A 250 12.37 -4.24 4.87
C LEU A 250 13.12 -5.41 5.49
N LEU A 251 14.44 -5.35 5.56
CA LEU A 251 15.30 -6.38 6.18
C LEU A 251 14.99 -6.57 7.68
N ARG A 252 14.49 -5.54 8.37
CA ARG A 252 14.03 -5.68 9.77
C ARG A 252 12.83 -6.62 9.93
N ASN A 253 12.07 -6.84 8.85
CA ASN A 253 10.85 -7.62 8.85
C ASN A 253 11.02 -9.05 8.33
N ILE A 254 12.19 -9.39 7.78
CA ILE A 254 12.45 -10.73 7.23
C ILE A 254 13.64 -11.41 7.91
N PRO A 255 13.56 -12.72 8.19
CA PRO A 255 14.65 -13.44 8.85
C PRO A 255 15.86 -13.64 7.93
N MET A 256 15.66 -13.81 6.63
CA MET A 256 16.72 -14.03 5.64
C MET A 256 16.25 -13.57 4.26
N ILE A 257 17.16 -13.18 3.38
CA ILE A 257 16.87 -12.94 1.97
C ILE A 257 16.83 -14.28 1.24
N GLU A 258 15.65 -14.67 0.76
CA GLU A 258 15.46 -15.84 -0.08
C GLU A 258 15.68 -15.46 -1.56
N LEU A 259 16.57 -16.21 -2.23
CA LEU A 259 16.75 -16.09 -3.67
C LEU A 259 15.72 -16.98 -4.37
N PRO A 260 15.18 -16.58 -5.54
CA PRO A 260 14.22 -17.39 -6.26
C PRO A 260 14.93 -18.66 -6.76
N PHE A 261 14.35 -19.82 -6.45
CA PHE A 261 14.80 -21.09 -6.99
C PHE A 261 14.28 -21.23 -8.43
N LYS A 262 15.07 -21.76 -9.36
CA LYS A 262 14.50 -22.32 -10.59
C LYS A 262 13.78 -23.60 -10.20
N GLU A 263 12.46 -23.59 -10.23
CA GLU A 263 11.60 -24.74 -9.82
C GLU A 263 11.84 -26.02 -10.66
N TRP A 264 12.55 -25.92 -11.79
CA TRP A 264 12.82 -27.03 -12.71
C TRP A 264 13.99 -27.95 -12.28
N ASP A 265 14.92 -27.48 -11.45
CA ASP A 265 16.01 -28.31 -10.94
C ASP A 265 15.67 -28.77 -9.51
N ARG A 266 15.13 -29.99 -9.39
CA ARG A 266 14.76 -30.64 -8.11
C ARG A 266 15.95 -31.02 -7.22
N GLU A 267 17.06 -30.30 -7.29
CA GLU A 267 18.19 -30.50 -6.39
C GLU A 267 18.34 -29.31 -5.44
N PRO A 268 18.46 -29.54 -4.12
CA PRO A 268 18.79 -28.48 -3.18
C PRO A 268 20.10 -27.83 -3.60
N ILE A 269 20.05 -26.56 -4.01
CA ILE A 269 21.25 -25.80 -4.38
C ILE A 269 22.21 -25.85 -3.20
N VAL A 270 23.37 -26.46 -3.41
CA VAL A 270 24.45 -26.53 -2.43
C VAL A 270 24.77 -25.10 -1.98
N TYR A 271 24.97 -24.91 -0.68
CA TYR A 271 25.25 -23.60 -0.07
C TYR A 271 26.29 -22.76 -0.85
N SER A 272 27.31 -23.41 -1.42
CA SER A 272 28.33 -22.78 -2.27
C SER A 272 27.74 -22.07 -3.48
N THR A 273 26.88 -22.73 -4.25
CA THR A 273 26.29 -22.19 -5.47
C THR A 273 25.34 -21.03 -5.17
N ARG A 274 24.54 -21.10 -4.10
CA ARG A 274 23.70 -19.98 -3.67
C ARG A 274 24.53 -18.74 -3.32
N ARG A 275 25.65 -18.95 -2.61
CA ARG A 275 26.57 -17.89 -2.24
C ARG A 275 27.24 -17.26 -3.46
N GLU A 276 27.68 -18.07 -4.41
CA GLU A 276 28.29 -17.60 -5.67
C GLU A 276 27.31 -16.75 -6.48
N MET A 277 26.09 -17.24 -6.71
CA MET A 277 25.06 -16.49 -7.42
C MET A 277 24.73 -15.15 -6.75
N PHE A 278 24.61 -15.13 -5.42
CA PHE A 278 24.37 -13.88 -4.70
C PHE A 278 25.54 -12.92 -4.84
N PHE A 279 26.77 -13.41 -4.72
CA PHE A 279 27.97 -12.58 -4.77
C PHE A 279 28.20 -12.01 -6.17
N GLU A 280 27.91 -12.77 -7.23
CA GLU A 280 28.00 -12.33 -8.61
C GLU A 280 27.06 -11.14 -8.88
N ARG A 281 25.81 -11.22 -8.41
CA ARG A 281 24.79 -10.19 -8.69
C ARG A 281 24.80 -9.02 -7.69
N TYR A 282 25.00 -9.31 -6.40
CA TYR A 282 24.82 -8.35 -5.31
C TYR A 282 26.05 -8.21 -4.41
N GLY A 283 27.22 -8.72 -4.82
CA GLY A 283 28.44 -8.71 -4.02
C GLY A 283 28.88 -7.30 -3.60
N SER A 284 28.63 -6.28 -4.41
CA SER A 284 28.90 -4.88 -4.07
C SER A 284 28.16 -4.43 -2.80
N LEU A 285 26.89 -4.82 -2.63
CA LEU A 285 26.08 -4.49 -1.46
C LEU A 285 26.61 -5.12 -0.17
N LEU A 286 27.29 -6.27 -0.28
CA LEU A 286 27.98 -6.91 0.86
C LEU A 286 29.31 -6.24 1.17
N ILE A 287 30.09 -5.90 0.14
CA ILE A 287 31.39 -5.21 0.29
C ILE A 287 31.19 -3.84 0.93
N ASP A 288 30.17 -3.11 0.49
CA ASP A 288 29.85 -1.76 0.96
C ASP A 288 29.00 -1.77 2.25
N LYS A 289 28.80 -2.96 2.86
CA LYS A 289 28.10 -3.19 4.15
C LYS A 289 26.65 -2.67 4.18
N ILE A 290 25.99 -2.59 3.04
CA ILE A 290 24.56 -2.26 2.94
C ILE A 290 23.72 -3.44 3.42
N ILE A 291 24.17 -4.67 3.13
CA ILE A 291 23.59 -5.92 3.59
C ILE A 291 24.62 -6.64 4.44
N THR A 292 24.17 -7.28 5.52
CA THR A 292 25.02 -8.10 6.36
C THR A 292 25.11 -9.53 5.80
N LYS A 293 26.28 -10.15 5.93
CA LYS A 293 26.48 -11.56 5.51
C LYS A 293 25.52 -12.52 6.23
N GLU A 294 25.16 -12.19 7.47
CA GLU A 294 24.22 -12.94 8.30
C GLU A 294 22.82 -13.01 7.68
N GLN A 295 22.39 -11.96 6.97
CA GLN A 295 21.06 -11.87 6.37
C GLN A 295 20.92 -12.71 5.08
N VAL A 296 22.03 -13.14 4.48
CA VAL A 296 22.04 -13.85 3.18
C VAL A 296 22.44 -15.32 3.37
N TYR A 297 23.57 -15.57 4.03
CA TYR A 297 24.17 -16.90 4.14
C TYR A 297 24.76 -17.20 5.52
N GLY A 298 24.73 -16.25 6.47
CA GLY A 298 25.12 -16.51 7.85
C GLY A 298 23.94 -16.87 8.75
N VAL A 299 24.17 -16.80 10.06
CA VAL A 299 23.14 -17.05 11.08
C VAL A 299 22.74 -15.71 11.69
N MET A 300 21.47 -15.36 11.55
CA MET A 300 20.93 -14.15 12.18
C MET A 300 20.90 -14.27 13.69
N SER A 301 21.02 -13.13 14.37
CA SER A 301 20.89 -13.10 15.84
C SER A 301 19.54 -13.67 16.26
N LEU A 302 19.53 -14.43 17.36
CA LEU A 302 18.28 -14.95 17.95
C LEU A 302 17.29 -13.82 18.23
N ARG A 303 17.78 -12.64 18.63
CA ARG A 303 16.98 -11.43 18.84
C ARG A 303 16.17 -11.04 17.58
N HIS A 304 16.82 -11.02 16.42
CA HIS A 304 16.17 -10.70 15.15
C HIS A 304 15.14 -11.76 14.76
N LEU A 305 15.50 -13.04 14.89
CA LEU A 305 14.57 -14.15 14.62
C LEU A 305 13.34 -14.08 15.52
N CYS A 306 13.51 -13.76 16.81
CA CYS A 306 12.40 -13.52 17.74
C CYS A 306 11.55 -12.32 17.32
N ARG A 307 12.14 -11.20 16.88
CA ARG A 307 11.38 -10.05 16.37
C ARG A 307 10.50 -10.46 15.20
N CYS A 308 11.07 -11.09 14.17
CA CYS A 308 10.31 -11.55 13.01
C CYS A 308 9.17 -12.49 13.44
N ARG A 309 9.46 -13.48 14.29
CA ARG A 309 8.44 -14.44 14.74
C ARG A 309 7.32 -13.80 15.56
N ILE A 310 7.65 -12.88 16.49
CA ILE A 310 6.65 -12.16 17.27
C ILE A 310 5.79 -11.30 16.35
N ARG A 311 6.41 -10.54 15.43
CA ARG A 311 5.69 -9.70 14.48
C ARG A 311 4.78 -10.53 13.58
N ASP A 312 5.21 -11.69 13.09
CA ASP A 312 4.36 -12.57 12.26
C ASP A 312 3.12 -13.05 13.03
N LEU A 313 3.28 -13.42 14.31
CA LEU A 313 2.15 -13.79 15.16
C LEU A 313 1.19 -12.62 15.40
N LEU A 314 1.72 -11.43 15.73
CA LEU A 314 0.89 -10.24 15.90
C LEU A 314 0.20 -9.84 14.59
N ARG A 315 0.90 -9.92 13.46
CA ARG A 315 0.38 -9.64 12.12
C ARG A 315 -0.79 -10.57 11.82
N ASN A 316 -0.64 -11.87 12.06
CA ASN A 316 -1.68 -12.87 11.76
C ASN A 316 -2.92 -12.72 12.65
N ASN A 317 -2.76 -12.16 13.84
CA ASN A 317 -3.86 -11.89 14.77
C ASN A 317 -4.43 -10.46 14.67
N GLY A 318 -4.01 -9.64 13.70
CA GLY A 318 -4.50 -8.26 13.57
C GLY A 318 -4.09 -7.34 14.73
N GLN A 319 -2.97 -7.62 15.38
CA GLN A 319 -2.52 -6.93 16.61
C GLN A 319 -1.35 -5.96 16.37
N LEU A 320 -1.04 -5.60 15.12
CA LEU A 320 0.00 -4.62 14.81
C LEU A 320 -0.60 -3.26 14.44
N PRO A 321 -0.05 -2.12 14.92
CA PRO A 321 0.97 -2.00 15.96
C PRO A 321 0.38 -2.07 17.40
N ASP A 322 -0.92 -1.79 17.55
CA ASP A 322 -1.57 -1.51 18.86
C ASP A 322 -1.43 -2.64 19.90
N GLY A 323 -1.29 -3.89 19.47
CA GLY A 323 -1.11 -5.03 20.36
C GLY A 323 0.31 -5.18 20.93
N ILE A 324 1.32 -4.51 20.38
CA ILE A 324 2.70 -4.56 20.91
C ILE A 324 2.74 -4.01 22.34
N ASP A 325 1.99 -2.95 22.62
CA ASP A 325 1.94 -2.32 23.94
C ASP A 325 1.34 -3.23 25.02
N THR A 326 0.57 -4.24 24.62
CA THR A 326 0.00 -5.25 25.52
C THR A 326 1.01 -6.32 25.93
N LEU A 327 2.12 -6.45 25.19
CA LEU A 327 3.20 -7.37 25.55
C LEU A 327 3.89 -6.86 26.82
N ARG A 328 4.01 -7.72 27.82
CA ARG A 328 4.71 -7.43 29.10
C ARG A 328 6.23 -7.41 28.92
N LEU A 329 6.71 -6.52 28.05
CA LEU A 329 8.11 -6.35 27.69
C LEU A 329 8.60 -4.95 28.05
N PRO A 330 9.89 -4.75 28.32
CA PRO A 330 10.49 -3.43 28.41
C PRO A 330 10.18 -2.56 27.19
N ARG A 331 9.90 -1.27 27.40
CA ARG A 331 9.55 -0.31 26.33
C ARG A 331 10.53 -0.31 25.16
N ARG A 332 11.83 -0.49 25.43
CA ARG A 332 12.86 -0.56 24.40
C ARG A 332 12.68 -1.78 23.47
N LEU A 333 12.30 -2.93 24.02
CA LEU A 333 11.99 -4.14 23.24
C LEU A 333 10.66 -3.98 22.48
N GLN A 334 9.67 -3.30 23.06
CA GLN A 334 8.43 -2.96 22.35
C GLN A 334 8.73 -2.10 21.10
N ARG A 335 9.54 -1.04 21.23
CA ARG A 335 9.96 -0.20 20.08
C ARG A 335 10.77 -0.97 19.05
N TYR A 336 11.59 -1.91 19.48
CA TYR A 336 12.35 -2.79 18.59
C TYR A 336 11.44 -3.71 17.77
N ILE A 337 10.41 -4.29 18.41
CA ILE A 337 9.37 -5.09 17.74
C ILE A 337 8.53 -4.20 16.82
N ASP A 338 8.28 -2.95 17.19
CA ASP A 338 7.54 -1.97 16.41
C ASP A 338 8.37 -1.29 15.30
N LEU A 339 9.61 -1.75 15.05
CA LEU A 339 10.53 -1.21 14.02
C LEU A 339 10.99 0.23 14.24
N MET A 340 10.63 0.84 15.36
CA MET A 340 10.93 2.24 15.70
C MET A 340 12.37 2.44 16.21
N GLU A 341 12.99 1.38 16.72
CA GLU A 341 14.35 1.42 17.26
C GLU A 341 15.12 0.16 16.84
N GLU A 342 16.40 0.30 16.49
CA GLU A 342 17.33 -0.83 16.41
C GLU A 342 18.06 -0.97 17.75
N ILE A 343 18.14 -2.19 18.26
CA ILE A 343 18.96 -2.47 19.42
C ILE A 343 20.25 -3.05 18.90
N GLU A 344 21.30 -2.23 18.87
CA GLU A 344 22.64 -2.69 18.58
C GLU A 344 23.06 -3.76 19.60
N GLY A 345 23.92 -4.68 19.17
CA GLY A 345 24.59 -5.60 20.08
C GLY A 345 25.49 -4.82 21.05
N PRO A 346 26.03 -5.46 22.10
CA PRO A 346 27.18 -4.85 22.78
C PRO A 346 28.26 -4.62 21.70
N GLU A 347 28.57 -3.36 21.42
CA GLU A 347 29.62 -3.02 20.47
C GLU A 347 30.89 -3.79 20.86
N LYS A 348 31.53 -4.42 19.88
CA LYS A 348 32.97 -4.61 19.96
C LYS A 348 33.53 -3.20 20.15
N LYS A 349 34.04 -2.93 21.34
CA LYS A 349 34.99 -1.83 21.51
C LYS A 349 36.11 -2.12 20.52
N ASP A 350 36.09 -1.44 19.39
CA ASP A 350 37.26 -1.34 18.54
C ASP A 350 38.30 -0.60 19.40
N ASN A 351 39.19 -1.39 19.99
CA ASN A 351 40.48 -0.93 20.44
C ASN A 351 41.24 -0.57 19.17
N ASP A 352 41.17 0.69 18.75
CA ASP A 352 42.22 1.31 17.96
C ASP A 352 42.50 2.69 18.57
N THR A 353 43.42 2.67 19.53
CA THR A 353 44.32 3.78 19.84
C THR A 353 45.17 4.07 18.60
N ASP A 354 44.97 5.21 17.95
CA ASP A 354 45.98 6.28 17.87
C ASP A 354 45.55 7.42 16.93
N ASP A 355 45.57 8.63 17.52
CA ASP A 355 46.03 9.92 16.98
C ASP A 355 45.49 10.47 15.64
N ASN A 356 44.79 11.62 15.71
CA ASN A 356 45.42 12.96 15.70
C ASN A 356 44.46 14.04 15.15
N TYR A 357 44.03 15.02 15.97
CA TYR A 357 44.09 16.48 15.67
C TYR A 357 43.56 17.32 16.85
N PRO A 358 44.02 18.59 17.01
CA PRO A 358 44.27 19.16 18.31
C PRO A 358 43.17 20.07 18.85
N THR A 359 43.11 20.07 20.18
CA THR A 359 42.52 21.06 21.07
C THR A 359 43.04 22.49 20.83
N THR A 360 42.14 23.48 20.90
CA THR A 360 42.42 24.69 21.68
C THR A 360 41.25 25.01 22.60
N SER A 361 41.60 25.18 23.87
CA SER A 361 40.76 25.59 24.97
C SER A 361 40.55 27.10 24.99
N SER A 362 39.45 27.57 25.58
CA SER A 362 39.58 28.51 26.70
C SER A 362 38.40 28.42 27.66
N LYS A 363 38.75 28.23 28.94
CA LYS A 363 37.89 28.33 30.12
C LYS A 363 38.03 29.73 30.72
N ALA A 364 36.96 30.27 31.30
CA ALA A 364 36.99 31.07 32.54
C ALA A 364 35.57 31.14 33.11
N LYS A 365 35.19 30.40 34.17
CA LYS A 365 35.40 30.58 35.63
C LYS A 365 34.56 31.68 36.30
N SER A 366 33.91 31.23 37.40
CA SER A 366 33.49 31.94 38.63
C SER A 366 32.12 32.62 38.67
N LYS A 367 31.44 32.83 39.81
CA LYS A 367 31.21 32.11 41.09
C LYS A 367 30.11 32.93 41.81
N ALA A 368 29.10 32.25 42.36
CA ALA A 368 28.12 32.61 43.41
C ALA A 368 28.00 34.05 43.97
N MET A 369 26.75 34.54 44.16
CA MET A 369 26.23 34.98 45.48
C MET A 369 24.72 35.30 45.49
N ARG A 370 24.11 35.08 46.67
CA ARG A 370 22.71 35.27 47.11
C ARG A 370 22.27 36.75 47.15
N SER A 371 20.96 37.02 47.03
CA SER A 371 20.05 37.43 48.13
C SER A 371 18.82 38.23 47.67
N ASP A 372 17.67 37.80 48.20
CA ASP A 372 16.52 38.53 48.78
C ASP A 372 15.80 39.72 48.09
N ALA A 373 14.49 39.47 47.90
CA ALA A 373 13.32 40.25 48.36
C ALA A 373 13.06 41.68 47.83
N LYS A 374 11.94 41.84 47.09
CA LYS A 374 10.73 42.61 47.51
C LYS A 374 9.69 42.76 46.39
N LYS A 375 8.45 42.37 46.69
CA LYS A 375 7.18 42.95 46.15
C LYS A 375 6.99 44.37 46.74
N PRO A 376 6.27 45.34 46.12
CA PRO A 376 4.79 45.32 45.91
C PRO A 376 4.32 45.90 44.54
N ALA A 377 3.28 45.36 43.90
CA ALA A 377 1.83 45.67 43.96
C ALA A 377 1.37 46.88 43.11
N THR A 378 0.13 46.75 42.57
CA THR A 378 -0.74 47.76 41.90
C THR A 378 -0.36 47.98 40.41
N THR A 379 -1.22 47.88 39.39
CA THR A 379 -2.66 48.18 39.26
C THR A 379 -3.19 47.56 37.95
N MET A 380 -4.43 47.04 37.94
CA MET A 380 -5.22 46.80 36.71
C MET A 380 -5.68 48.14 36.12
N PRO A 381 -5.95 48.24 34.80
CA PRO A 381 -7.36 48.19 34.43
C PRO A 381 -7.67 47.42 33.13
N THR A 382 -8.88 46.88 33.17
CA THR A 382 -9.74 46.28 32.15
C THR A 382 -9.91 47.14 30.89
N THR A 383 -9.85 46.53 29.70
CA THR A 383 -10.79 46.83 28.60
C THR A 383 -10.89 45.66 27.61
N MET A 384 -12.10 45.16 27.43
CA MET A 384 -12.52 44.28 26.34
C MET A 384 -12.52 45.03 25.00
N LYS A 385 -11.95 44.44 23.93
CA LYS A 385 -12.32 44.73 22.54
C LYS A 385 -12.16 43.48 21.66
N THR A 386 -13.31 42.88 21.34
CA THR A 386 -13.71 42.31 20.04
C THR A 386 -12.61 41.93 19.03
N ASN A 387 -12.40 40.62 18.85
CA ASN A 387 -11.66 40.07 17.71
C ASN A 387 -12.57 39.98 16.48
N LYS A 388 -12.20 40.69 15.40
CA LYS A 388 -12.66 40.45 14.04
C LYS A 388 -11.80 39.34 13.40
N PRO A 389 -12.35 38.51 12.50
CA PRO A 389 -11.59 37.46 11.83
C PRO A 389 -10.60 38.07 10.83
N ILE A 390 -9.37 37.55 10.85
CA ILE A 390 -8.29 37.86 9.92
C ILE A 390 -8.58 37.11 8.61
N THR A 391 -8.84 37.86 7.54
CA THR A 391 -8.77 37.41 6.16
C THR A 391 -7.31 37.20 5.78
N LEU A 392 -6.89 35.95 5.56
CA LEU A 392 -5.62 35.65 4.90
C LEU A 392 -5.88 35.40 3.42
N ARG A 393 -5.19 36.20 2.61
CA ARG A 393 -5.15 36.13 1.15
C ARG A 393 -4.45 34.83 0.71
N TYR A 394 -5.00 34.24 -0.35
CA TYR A 394 -4.36 33.21 -1.15
C TYR A 394 -3.23 33.85 -1.96
N ASP A 395 -2.00 33.38 -1.78
CA ASP A 395 -0.94 33.54 -2.78
C ASP A 395 -0.19 32.20 -2.90
N GLU A 396 -0.18 31.69 -4.13
CA GLU A 396 0.82 30.85 -4.82
C GLU A 396 1.43 29.62 -4.10
N ILE A 397 0.99 28.43 -4.50
CA ILE A 397 1.66 27.15 -4.22
C ILE A 397 2.74 26.92 -5.30
N PRO A 398 3.98 26.51 -4.94
CA PRO A 398 5.07 26.38 -5.92
C PRO A 398 4.84 25.20 -6.87
N THR A 399 5.01 25.44 -8.17
CA THR A 399 4.97 24.46 -9.27
C THR A 399 5.95 23.29 -9.13
N THR A 400 6.97 23.41 -8.26
CA THR A 400 7.96 22.35 -7.99
C THR A 400 7.38 21.12 -7.29
N SER A 401 6.24 21.23 -6.60
CA SER A 401 5.59 20.08 -5.96
C SER A 401 4.87 19.15 -6.94
N LEU A 402 4.42 19.67 -8.09
CA LEU A 402 3.63 18.89 -9.06
C LEU A 402 4.53 18.01 -9.92
N ALA A 403 5.66 18.56 -10.38
CA ALA A 403 6.64 17.84 -11.18
C ALA A 403 7.27 16.66 -10.40
N ALA A 404 7.63 16.87 -9.13
CA ALA A 404 8.17 15.79 -8.30
C ALA A 404 7.14 14.68 -7.97
N ALA A 405 5.86 15.04 -7.86
CA ALA A 405 4.77 14.07 -7.66
C ALA A 405 4.47 13.28 -8.95
N ALA A 406 4.48 13.97 -10.10
CA ALA A 406 4.34 13.36 -11.41
C ALA A 406 5.53 12.45 -11.74
N GLU A 407 6.77 12.86 -11.47
CA GLU A 407 7.97 12.03 -11.67
C GLU A 407 7.94 10.78 -10.78
N ARG A 408 7.49 10.88 -9.52
CA ARG A 408 7.30 9.71 -8.64
C ARG A 408 6.22 8.77 -9.13
N ALA A 409 5.10 9.31 -9.63
CA ALA A 409 4.02 8.52 -10.22
C ALA A 409 4.48 7.82 -11.50
N VAL A 410 5.12 8.55 -12.42
CA VAL A 410 5.69 8.01 -13.66
C VAL A 410 6.73 6.94 -13.36
N LYS A 411 7.62 7.15 -12.39
CA LYS A 411 8.63 6.15 -11.99
C LYS A 411 8.04 4.92 -11.29
N ALA A 412 6.89 5.06 -10.64
CA ALA A 412 6.15 3.92 -10.09
C ALA A 412 5.41 3.14 -11.19
N LEU A 413 4.98 3.82 -12.25
CA LEU A 413 4.29 3.23 -13.41
C LEU A 413 5.25 2.70 -14.49
N SER A 414 6.49 3.20 -14.57
CA SER A 414 7.45 2.88 -15.65
C SER A 414 8.09 1.49 -15.58
N SER A 415 7.69 0.63 -14.63
CA SER A 415 8.09 -0.79 -14.61
C SER A 415 7.12 -1.71 -15.37
N THR A 416 6.16 -1.14 -16.12
CA THR A 416 5.26 -1.90 -17.01
C THR A 416 5.59 -1.60 -18.48
N PRO A 417 5.78 -2.62 -19.34
CA PRO A 417 6.20 -2.42 -20.73
C PRO A 417 5.16 -1.72 -21.63
N THR A 418 3.93 -1.51 -21.15
CA THR A 418 2.80 -1.14 -22.01
C THR A 418 2.52 0.37 -22.12
N ILE A 419 3.13 1.24 -21.29
CA ILE A 419 2.73 2.66 -21.19
C ILE A 419 3.69 3.63 -21.92
N LEU A 420 4.85 3.15 -22.39
CA LEU A 420 5.86 4.01 -23.03
C LEU A 420 5.43 4.59 -24.39
N THR A 421 4.41 4.04 -25.05
CA THR A 421 4.03 4.44 -26.41
C THR A 421 3.09 5.65 -26.45
N GLU A 422 2.27 5.87 -25.40
CA GLU A 422 1.31 7.00 -25.39
C GLU A 422 1.90 8.31 -24.84
N LEU A 423 2.94 8.23 -23.99
CA LEU A 423 3.56 9.43 -23.40
C LEU A 423 4.56 10.14 -24.33
N ALA A 424 5.10 9.44 -25.33
CA ALA A 424 5.97 10.05 -26.33
C ALA A 424 5.21 10.95 -27.34
N ALA A 425 3.88 10.86 -27.40
CA ALA A 425 3.05 11.63 -28.31
C ALA A 425 2.61 13.01 -27.76
N LEU A 426 3.03 13.39 -26.55
CA LEU A 426 2.60 14.62 -25.88
C LEU A 426 3.70 15.68 -25.71
N GLU A 427 4.90 15.47 -26.27
CA GLU A 427 6.01 16.44 -26.24
C GLU A 427 6.09 17.35 -27.48
N GLU A 428 5.24 17.16 -28.49
CA GLU A 428 5.14 18.07 -29.63
C GLU A 428 3.71 18.60 -29.72
N LEU A 429 3.45 19.81 -29.20
CA LEU A 429 2.50 20.78 -29.76
C LEU A 429 2.62 22.10 -28.96
N ASP A 430 3.37 23.04 -29.55
CA ASP A 430 3.50 24.44 -29.14
C ASP A 430 2.28 25.29 -29.61
N GLU A 431 1.95 26.28 -28.78
CA GLU A 431 1.04 27.45 -28.81
C GLU A 431 -0.07 27.66 -29.89
N PRO A 432 -1.25 28.24 -29.52
CA PRO A 432 -2.33 28.56 -30.44
C PRO A 432 -2.32 30.00 -30.97
N GLU A 433 -2.55 30.18 -32.28
CA GLU A 433 -3.04 31.43 -32.86
C GLU A 433 -4.53 31.35 -33.20
N THR A 434 -5.17 32.50 -33.04
CA THR A 434 -6.60 32.82 -33.20
C THR A 434 -7.12 32.70 -34.64
N SER A 435 -8.34 32.18 -34.84
CA SER A 435 -9.51 32.91 -35.39
C SER A 435 -10.61 31.98 -35.96
N GLY A 436 -11.87 32.30 -35.64
CA GLY A 436 -12.93 32.47 -36.64
C GLY A 436 -13.61 31.25 -37.29
N HIS A 437 -14.89 31.11 -36.95
CA HIS A 437 -16.01 30.65 -37.79
C HIS A 437 -16.12 29.17 -38.23
N GLU A 438 -17.27 28.63 -37.83
CA GLU A 438 -18.31 27.99 -38.67
C GLU A 438 -18.65 26.51 -38.44
N VAL A 439 -19.98 26.35 -38.40
CA VAL A 439 -20.80 25.18 -38.14
C VAL A 439 -20.74 24.24 -39.33
N ILE A 440 -20.50 22.94 -39.10
CA ILE A 440 -21.00 21.86 -39.95
C ILE A 440 -21.43 20.70 -39.04
N GLU A 441 -22.73 20.42 -39.07
CA GLU A 441 -23.35 19.16 -38.67
C GLU A 441 -22.99 18.09 -39.70
N GLU A 442 -22.49 16.93 -39.28
CA GLU A 442 -22.59 15.70 -40.09
C GLU A 442 -22.95 14.52 -39.19
N ASP A 443 -24.17 14.02 -39.42
CA ASP A 443 -24.63 12.68 -39.09
C ASP A 443 -23.71 11.64 -39.76
N ILE A 444 -23.22 10.67 -38.99
CA ILE A 444 -22.66 9.43 -39.54
C ILE A 444 -23.50 8.26 -39.06
N ASN A 445 -23.99 7.56 -40.07
CA ASN A 445 -24.99 6.52 -40.14
C ASN A 445 -24.43 5.17 -39.65
N GLU A 446 -25.17 4.50 -38.77
CA GLU A 446 -24.99 3.09 -38.41
C GLU A 446 -25.44 2.22 -39.59
N GLN A 447 -24.50 1.70 -40.40
CA GLN A 447 -24.68 0.52 -41.26
C GLN A 447 -23.39 0.26 -42.05
N GLU A 448 -22.40 -0.39 -41.42
CA GLU A 448 -21.29 -1.11 -42.11
C GLU A 448 -20.42 -1.87 -41.07
N LEU A 449 -21.02 -2.80 -40.34
CA LEU A 449 -20.31 -3.74 -39.44
C LEU A 449 -21.07 -5.07 -39.35
N GLU A 450 -21.46 -5.63 -40.49
CA GLU A 450 -21.85 -7.03 -40.63
C GLU A 450 -21.18 -7.56 -41.91
N GLY A 451 -20.03 -8.22 -41.76
CA GLY A 451 -19.33 -8.84 -42.90
C GLY A 451 -17.83 -9.00 -42.73
N LEU A 452 -17.31 -9.41 -41.57
CA LEU A 452 -15.91 -9.81 -41.38
C LEU A 452 -15.74 -10.81 -40.21
N ASN A 453 -16.59 -11.84 -40.09
CA ASN A 453 -16.49 -12.81 -38.97
C ASN A 453 -16.76 -14.28 -39.36
N GLU A 454 -16.57 -14.69 -40.62
CA GLU A 454 -16.78 -16.11 -41.03
C GLU A 454 -15.64 -16.74 -41.85
N GLU A 455 -14.44 -16.15 -41.93
CA GLU A 455 -13.34 -16.74 -42.73
C GLU A 455 -12.09 -17.15 -41.93
N ASP A 456 -12.07 -17.00 -40.59
CA ASP A 456 -10.90 -17.36 -39.77
C ASP A 456 -11.07 -18.64 -38.92
N GLU A 457 -12.21 -19.33 -38.99
CA GLU A 457 -12.45 -20.58 -38.22
C GLU A 457 -12.25 -21.89 -39.03
N GLU A 458 -11.99 -21.85 -40.34
CA GLU A 458 -11.79 -23.07 -41.16
C GLU A 458 -10.32 -23.44 -41.43
N ASN A 459 -9.33 -22.66 -40.98
CA ASN A 459 -7.90 -22.92 -41.24
C ASN A 459 -7.10 -23.50 -40.06
N GLU A 460 -7.68 -23.67 -38.87
CA GLU A 460 -6.97 -24.23 -37.70
C GLU A 460 -7.25 -25.73 -37.45
N GLU A 461 -8.20 -26.36 -38.17
CA GLU A 461 -8.51 -27.79 -38.00
C GLU A 461 -7.72 -28.73 -38.94
N GLU A 462 -7.06 -28.24 -39.99
CA GLU A 462 -6.27 -29.08 -40.92
C GLU A 462 -4.80 -29.30 -40.52
N GLU A 463 -4.20 -28.49 -39.63
CA GLU A 463 -2.80 -28.67 -39.21
C GLU A 463 -2.61 -29.66 -38.05
N VAL A 464 -3.67 -30.07 -37.36
CA VAL A 464 -3.59 -30.97 -36.19
C VAL A 464 -3.63 -32.46 -36.58
N GLU A 465 -4.10 -32.82 -37.78
CA GLU A 465 -4.26 -34.22 -38.21
C GLU A 465 -3.03 -34.82 -38.93
N GLU A 466 -2.03 -34.01 -39.31
CA GLU A 466 -0.81 -34.49 -39.99
C GLU A 466 0.35 -34.82 -39.03
N GLU A 467 0.42 -34.24 -37.83
CA GLU A 467 1.51 -34.53 -36.87
C GLU A 467 1.29 -35.83 -36.07
N GLU A 468 0.04 -36.26 -35.84
CA GLU A 468 -0.26 -37.52 -35.12
C GLU A 468 0.03 -38.78 -35.95
N LYS A 469 0.09 -38.70 -37.29
CA LYS A 469 0.39 -39.87 -38.14
C LYS A 469 1.87 -40.20 -38.27
N GLN A 470 2.79 -39.32 -37.84
CA GLN A 470 4.23 -39.55 -37.95
C GLN A 470 4.91 -40.11 -36.69
N GLN A 471 4.24 -40.13 -35.52
CA GLN A 471 4.81 -40.69 -34.29
C GLN A 471 4.43 -42.16 -34.01
N GLN A 472 3.47 -42.74 -34.75
CA GLN A 472 3.04 -44.13 -34.53
C GLN A 472 3.84 -45.19 -35.32
N GLN A 473 4.89 -44.83 -36.08
CA GLN A 473 5.64 -45.76 -36.94
C GLN A 473 7.08 -46.11 -36.49
N LYS A 474 7.46 -45.84 -35.23
CA LYS A 474 8.84 -46.12 -34.75
C LYS A 474 9.01 -47.04 -33.53
N HIS A 475 7.96 -47.72 -33.07
CA HIS A 475 8.09 -48.74 -32.03
C HIS A 475 7.35 -50.03 -32.38
N ASP A 476 7.94 -50.81 -33.29
CA ASP A 476 7.73 -52.26 -33.34
C ASP A 476 8.92 -52.92 -34.05
N SER A 477 9.89 -53.41 -33.27
CA SER A 477 10.63 -54.64 -33.60
C SER A 477 11.62 -55.05 -32.52
N SER A 478 11.38 -56.28 -32.04
CA SER A 478 12.33 -57.31 -31.65
C SER A 478 12.38 -57.65 -30.16
N SER A 479 12.18 -58.95 -29.97
CA SER A 479 11.85 -59.71 -28.77
C SER A 479 13.01 -60.65 -28.41
N SER A 480 13.38 -60.70 -27.12
CA SER A 480 13.83 -61.87 -26.32
C SER A 480 15.14 -62.63 -26.74
N PRO A 481 15.80 -63.47 -25.88
CA PRO A 481 15.31 -64.14 -24.66
C PRO A 481 16.26 -64.22 -23.43
N SER A 482 15.68 -64.58 -22.27
CA SER A 482 16.30 -65.03 -21.00
C SER A 482 16.62 -66.56 -21.04
N PRO A 483 17.01 -67.30 -19.96
CA PRO A 483 17.50 -67.03 -18.56
C PRO A 483 18.76 -67.95 -18.23
N PRO A 484 19.18 -68.40 -16.98
CA PRO A 484 18.57 -68.31 -15.62
C PRO A 484 19.47 -68.14 -14.35
N SER A 485 18.76 -67.96 -13.21
CA SER A 485 19.01 -68.41 -11.80
C SER A 485 20.18 -67.75 -11.00
N GLU A 486 20.16 -67.48 -9.69
CA GLU A 486 19.58 -68.12 -8.49
C GLU A 486 19.40 -67.12 -7.30
N THR A 487 18.41 -67.41 -6.46
CA THR A 487 18.24 -67.29 -4.98
C THR A 487 19.01 -66.26 -4.10
N ASN A 488 18.29 -65.56 -3.21
CA ASN A 488 18.30 -65.80 -1.75
C ASN A 488 17.44 -64.79 -0.94
N ASP A 489 16.98 -65.29 0.21
CA ASP A 489 15.90 -64.85 1.08
C ASP A 489 16.21 -63.69 2.07
N VAL A 490 15.18 -62.84 2.32
CA VAL A 490 14.49 -62.42 3.59
C VAL A 490 15.30 -62.53 4.93
N PRO A 491 15.20 -61.61 5.95
CA PRO A 491 13.92 -61.07 6.40
C PRO A 491 13.78 -59.65 6.99
N THR A 492 12.52 -59.25 6.88
CA THR A 492 11.70 -58.22 7.56
C THR A 492 11.84 -58.22 9.09
N ILE A 493 11.88 -57.03 9.70
CA ILE A 493 11.57 -56.83 11.13
C ILE A 493 10.39 -55.84 11.24
N ILE A 494 9.32 -56.35 11.82
CA ILE A 494 8.13 -55.64 12.31
C ILE A 494 8.38 -55.38 13.80
N VAL A 495 8.15 -54.15 14.28
CA VAL A 495 7.92 -53.89 15.71
C VAL A 495 6.77 -52.90 15.88
N ASP A 496 5.74 -53.36 16.58
CA ASP A 496 4.56 -52.63 17.03
C ASP A 496 4.82 -51.69 18.22
N LYS A 497 3.95 -50.67 18.30
CA LYS A 497 3.58 -49.69 19.35
C LYS A 497 3.37 -50.28 20.78
N PRO A 498 2.84 -49.52 21.78
CA PRO A 498 2.93 -48.09 22.17
C PRO A 498 3.22 -47.90 23.68
N PHE A 499 3.40 -46.66 24.17
CA PHE A 499 2.90 -46.26 25.50
C PHE A 499 2.51 -44.77 25.55
N ALA A 500 1.29 -44.53 26.03
CA ALA A 500 0.75 -43.25 26.45
C ALA A 500 0.50 -43.32 27.97
N PHE A 501 0.71 -42.20 28.66
CA PHE A 501 -0.01 -41.77 29.86
C PHE A 501 -0.12 -40.25 29.83
#